data_AF-A0A1B9A078-F1
#
_entry.id   AF-A0A1B9A078-F1
#
_cell.length_a   1.000
_cell.length_b   1.000
_cell.length_c   1.000
_cell.angle_alpha   90.00
_cell.angle_beta   90.00
_cell.angle_gamma   90.00
#
_symmetry.space_group_name_H-M   'P 1'
#
loop_
_entity.id
_entity.type
_entity.pdbx_description
1 polymer ?
#
loop_
_entity_poly.entity_id
_entity_poly.type
_entity_poly.pdbx_seq_one_letter_code
_entity_poly.pdbx_strand_id
1 'polypeptide(L)'
;MESLKCDISFKLEYESSDLIGEATAYYKPSDSDTEIPHNIIDDLDKEFIKLPINSLGSYDLRVKLSAGAVSDEEKIEFIVGKCATCEPPKVHTVDEVEYGQLVINYFADPFDLITLEYQIALDKEFKHIIHSKVGFDNPSEYIDMNDAKLPDGKLLYIRMRRYCKSKGIDVISVWSDVLEFKSGEWKDPLECYWLAQDDDTGPVMCNGGRGYSWKTRATYDTPVPKKGSTILLPNLVPALKENIRKFLIDAEDKYKTRGLGYIRFVNVTPDIIYSIKRDTAEIEDTKEVDCTST
;
A
#
# COMPACT_ATOMS: atom_id res chain seq x y z
N MET A 1 27.68 -3.92 4.44
CA MET A 1 27.56 -2.83 5.41
C MET A 1 27.69 -1.54 4.63
N GLU A 2 26.57 -0.94 4.26
CA GLU A 2 26.59 0.42 3.70
C GLU A 2 26.87 1.39 4.84
N SER A 3 27.97 2.14 4.72
CA SER A 3 28.25 3.24 5.63
C SER A 3 27.19 4.32 5.42
N LEU A 4 26.58 4.83 6.51
CA LEU A 4 25.73 6.02 6.46
C LEU A 4 26.43 7.10 5.62
N LYS A 5 25.87 7.47 4.46
CA LYS A 5 26.33 8.64 3.71
C LYS A 5 25.54 9.83 4.19
N CYS A 6 26.23 10.79 4.79
CA CYS A 6 25.64 12.09 5.07
C CYS A 6 26.00 12.98 3.86
N ASP A 7 25.03 13.30 3.02
CA ASP A 7 25.25 14.17 1.86
C ASP A 7 25.43 15.62 2.34
N ILE A 8 26.65 15.95 2.79
CA ILE A 8 27.03 17.31 3.17
C ILE A 8 27.46 18.04 1.91
N SER A 9 26.89 19.23 1.70
CA SER A 9 27.31 20.12 0.64
C SER A 9 27.31 21.56 1.12
N PHE A 10 28.13 22.39 0.46
CA PHE A 10 28.18 23.82 0.72
C PHE A 10 28.14 24.57 -0.60
N LYS A 11 27.68 25.82 -0.54
CA LYS A 11 27.75 26.77 -1.64
C LYS A 11 29.00 27.63 -1.44
N LEU A 12 29.76 27.85 -2.51
CA LEU A 12 30.91 28.72 -2.52
C LEU A 12 30.62 29.92 -3.42
N GLU A 13 30.72 31.11 -2.87
CA GLU A 13 30.66 32.36 -3.62
C GLU A 13 32.02 33.05 -3.48
N TYR A 14 32.63 33.42 -4.61
CA TYR A 14 33.93 34.08 -4.63
C TYR A 14 34.00 35.08 -5.78
N GLU A 15 34.81 36.12 -5.61
CA GLU A 15 35.16 37.08 -6.66
C GLU A 15 36.67 37.03 -6.86
N SER A 16 37.12 36.88 -8.11
CA SER A 16 38.54 36.87 -8.45
C SER A 16 38.78 37.60 -9.76
N SER A 17 39.83 38.42 -9.80
CA SER A 17 40.33 39.03 -11.04
C SER A 17 41.16 38.08 -11.89
N ASP A 18 41.62 36.98 -11.30
CA ASP A 18 42.50 35.98 -11.92
C ASP A 18 41.85 34.58 -11.86
N LEU A 19 42.26 33.70 -12.79
CA LEU A 19 41.79 32.32 -12.80
C LEU A 19 42.25 31.58 -11.53
N ILE A 20 41.32 30.92 -10.84
CA ILE A 20 41.66 30.03 -9.73
C ILE A 20 42.41 28.82 -10.29
N GLY A 21 43.66 28.64 -9.87
CA GLY A 21 44.52 27.53 -10.30
C GLY A 21 44.48 26.34 -9.35
N GLU A 22 44.18 26.58 -8.07
CA GLU A 22 44.04 25.53 -7.05
C GLU A 22 42.87 25.86 -6.13
N ALA A 23 42.07 24.85 -5.78
CA ALA A 23 40.96 24.98 -4.85
C ALA A 23 40.85 23.72 -3.99
N THR A 24 40.93 23.86 -2.67
CA THR A 24 40.87 22.72 -1.74
C THR A 24 39.98 23.05 -0.55
N ALA A 25 39.02 22.17 -0.28
CA ALA A 25 38.29 22.13 0.98
C ALA A 25 39.01 21.19 1.96
N TYR A 26 39.37 21.70 3.11
CA TYR A 26 39.90 20.93 4.23
C TYR A 26 38.80 20.78 5.26
N TYR A 27 38.49 19.55 5.65
CA TYR A 27 37.49 19.30 6.70
C TYR A 27 38.04 18.38 7.77
N LYS A 28 37.60 18.57 9.02
CA LYS A 28 37.94 17.69 10.15
C LYS A 28 36.82 17.67 11.18
N PRO A 29 36.64 16.56 11.90
CA PRO A 29 35.90 16.60 13.17
C PRO A 29 36.55 17.64 14.11
N SER A 30 35.75 18.45 14.80
CA SER A 30 36.26 19.54 15.66
C SER A 30 37.12 19.03 16.83
N ASP A 31 37.00 17.75 17.20
CA ASP A 31 37.82 17.06 18.20
C ASP A 31 39.09 16.40 17.63
N SER A 32 39.33 16.53 16.32
CA SER A 32 40.50 16.01 15.62
C SER A 32 41.47 17.14 15.25
N ASP A 33 42.77 16.84 15.29
CA ASP A 33 43.82 17.72 14.75
C ASP A 33 44.15 17.42 13.28
N THR A 34 43.56 16.37 12.69
CA THR A 34 43.85 15.93 11.33
C THR A 34 42.86 16.50 10.34
N GLU A 35 43.31 17.42 9.48
CA GLU A 35 42.56 17.89 8.32
C GLU A 35 42.58 16.87 7.18
N ILE A 36 41.41 16.66 6.55
CA ILE A 36 41.25 15.84 5.37
C ILE A 36 41.11 16.78 4.16
N PRO A 37 42.06 16.79 3.21
CA PRO A 37 41.98 17.63 2.02
C PRO A 37 41.04 17.01 0.99
N HIS A 38 40.25 17.86 0.33
CA HIS A 38 39.37 17.51 -0.78
C HIS A 38 39.54 18.54 -1.89
N ASN A 39 40.01 18.10 -3.06
CA ASN A 39 40.16 18.98 -4.22
C ASN A 39 38.76 19.31 -4.78
N ILE A 40 38.49 20.61 -4.96
CA ILE A 40 37.20 21.13 -5.41
C ILE A 40 37.33 22.00 -6.68
N ILE A 41 38.49 21.99 -7.35
CA ILE A 41 38.75 22.86 -8.52
C ILE A 41 37.74 22.63 -9.66
N ASP A 42 37.39 21.38 -9.94
CA ASP A 42 36.42 21.01 -10.98
C ASP A 42 34.95 21.26 -10.55
N ASP A 43 34.74 21.60 -9.28
CA ASP A 43 33.43 21.82 -8.68
C ASP A 43 33.10 23.31 -8.50
N LEU A 44 34.04 24.23 -8.80
CA LEU A 44 33.85 25.67 -8.61
C LEU A 44 32.68 26.27 -9.39
N ASP A 45 32.34 25.68 -10.54
CA ASP A 45 31.21 26.12 -11.39
C ASP A 45 29.87 25.49 -10.97
N LYS A 46 29.85 24.62 -9.94
CA LYS A 46 28.64 23.96 -9.46
C LYS A 46 27.95 24.81 -8.40
N GLU A 47 26.61 24.74 -8.38
CA GLU A 47 25.81 25.42 -7.35
C GLU A 47 26.11 24.91 -5.94
N PHE A 48 26.46 23.63 -5.80
CA PHE A 48 26.80 22.98 -4.54
C PHE A 48 28.01 22.05 -4.71
N ILE A 49 28.97 22.18 -3.78
CA ILE A 49 30.16 21.34 -3.67
C ILE A 49 29.92 20.30 -2.58
N LYS A 50 30.10 19.02 -2.89
CA LYS A 50 29.82 17.91 -1.97
C LYS A 50 31.08 17.51 -1.19
N LEU A 51 30.93 17.23 0.10
CA LEU A 51 32.01 16.75 0.98
C LEU A 51 31.78 15.29 1.37
N PRO A 52 32.81 14.42 1.34
CA PRO A 52 32.68 13.01 1.69
C PRO A 52 32.71 12.78 3.21
N ILE A 53 31.74 13.35 3.93
CA ILE A 53 31.59 13.23 5.38
C ILE A 53 30.52 12.20 5.71
N ASN A 54 30.86 11.17 6.48
CA ASN A 54 29.98 10.02 6.73
C ASN A 54 29.67 9.78 8.22
N SER A 55 30.02 10.74 9.08
CA SER A 55 29.85 10.62 10.54
C SER A 55 29.19 11.85 11.15
N LEU A 56 28.44 11.63 12.23
CA LEU A 56 27.86 12.70 13.04
C LEU A 56 28.95 13.41 13.84
N GLY A 57 28.73 14.69 14.14
CA GLY A 57 29.65 15.47 14.95
C GLY A 57 29.71 16.94 14.54
N SER A 58 30.48 17.71 15.29
CA SER A 58 30.89 19.04 14.87
C SER A 58 32.10 18.92 13.95
N TYR A 59 32.12 19.75 12.91
CA TYR A 59 33.19 19.78 11.93
C TYR A 59 33.65 21.20 11.69
N ASP A 60 34.94 21.32 11.43
CA ASP A 60 35.56 22.54 10.94
C ASP A 60 35.79 22.34 9.44
N LEU A 61 35.32 23.29 8.63
CA LEU A 61 35.56 23.38 7.19
C LEU A 61 36.42 24.60 6.92
N ARG A 62 37.51 24.42 6.19
CA ARG A 62 38.38 25.48 5.70
C ARG A 62 38.48 25.37 4.18
N VAL A 63 37.99 26.35 3.45
CA VAL A 63 38.07 26.38 1.99
C VAL A 63 39.18 27.33 1.59
N LYS A 64 40.18 26.83 0.84
CA LYS A 64 41.30 27.62 0.35
C LYS A 64 41.26 27.68 -1.18
N LEU A 65 41.32 28.89 -1.72
CA LEU A 65 41.44 29.17 -3.15
C LEU A 65 42.79 29.83 -3.43
N SER A 66 43.46 29.44 -4.51
CA SER A 66 44.72 30.05 -4.94
C SER A 66 44.63 30.51 -6.40
N ALA A 67 45.00 31.76 -6.64
CA ALA A 67 45.16 32.35 -7.96
C ALA A 67 46.64 32.77 -8.12
N GLY A 68 47.43 31.92 -8.79
CA GLY A 68 48.87 32.13 -8.91
C GLY A 68 49.59 32.13 -7.56
N ALA A 69 50.16 33.26 -7.18
CA ALA A 69 50.92 33.41 -5.91
C ALA A 69 50.07 33.90 -4.73
N VAL A 70 48.80 34.26 -4.98
CA VAL A 70 47.88 34.76 -3.95
C VAL A 70 46.91 33.64 -3.58
N SER A 71 46.64 33.49 -2.29
CA SER A 71 45.62 32.55 -1.79
C SER A 71 44.78 33.21 -0.71
N ASP A 72 43.52 32.84 -0.68
CA ASP A 72 42.58 33.25 0.36
C ASP A 72 41.92 32.01 0.99
N GLU A 73 41.49 32.12 2.26
CA GLU A 73 40.82 31.04 2.97
C GLU A 73 39.68 31.50 3.88
N GLU A 74 38.59 30.75 3.87
CA GLU A 74 37.43 30.95 4.74
C GLU A 74 37.28 29.74 5.68
N LYS A 75 36.90 29.97 6.94
CA LYS A 75 36.66 28.93 7.95
C LYS A 75 35.24 28.98 8.46
N ILE A 76 34.58 27.83 8.48
CA ILE A 76 33.22 27.64 8.97
C ILE A 76 33.18 26.43 9.90
N GLU A 77 32.46 26.56 11.01
CA GLU A 77 32.06 25.43 11.84
C GLU A 77 30.63 25.02 11.51
N PHE A 78 30.37 23.73 11.40
CA PHE A 78 29.03 23.20 11.18
C PHE A 78 28.82 21.89 11.96
N ILE A 79 27.55 21.61 12.26
CA ILE A 79 27.18 20.42 13.03
C ILE A 79 26.44 19.45 12.12
N VAL A 80 27.00 18.26 11.94
CA VAL A 80 26.31 17.11 11.34
C VAL A 80 25.50 16.44 12.44
N GLY A 81 24.32 17.01 12.72
CA GLY A 81 23.53 16.67 13.90
C GLY A 81 22.82 15.32 13.83
N LYS A 82 22.27 14.96 12.66
CA LYS A 82 21.50 13.72 12.48
C LYS A 82 21.56 13.24 11.03
N CYS A 83 22.05 12.02 10.85
CA CYS A 83 21.86 11.24 9.63
C CYS A 83 20.83 10.19 10.04
N ALA A 84 19.56 10.48 9.77
CA ALA A 84 18.46 9.62 10.18
C ALA A 84 18.33 8.48 9.17
N THR A 85 18.53 7.25 9.66
CA THR A 85 18.36 6.03 8.87
C THR A 85 16.93 5.55 9.05
N CYS A 86 16.16 5.58 7.98
CA CYS A 86 14.87 4.95 7.90
C CYS A 86 15.02 3.72 7.00
N GLU A 87 15.36 2.58 7.60
CA GLU A 87 15.53 1.33 6.83
C GLU A 87 14.26 1.02 6.02
N PRO A 88 14.37 0.60 4.75
CA PRO A 88 13.19 0.21 3.99
C PRO A 88 12.51 -1.03 4.63
N PRO A 89 11.17 -1.13 4.53
CA PRO A 89 10.48 -2.36 4.88
C PRO A 89 10.85 -3.48 3.91
N LYS A 90 10.56 -4.72 4.30
CA LYS A 90 10.76 -5.90 3.45
C LYS A 90 9.42 -6.56 3.13
N VAL A 91 9.08 -6.65 1.85
CA VAL A 91 7.95 -7.45 1.39
C VAL A 91 8.40 -8.90 1.29
N HIS A 92 7.71 -9.81 1.97
CA HIS A 92 8.02 -11.24 1.94
C HIS A 92 7.25 -11.94 0.83
N THR A 93 5.93 -11.81 0.86
CA THR A 93 5.01 -12.42 -0.10
C THR A 93 3.82 -11.50 -0.33
N VAL A 94 3.21 -11.63 -1.50
CA VAL A 94 1.84 -11.19 -1.75
C VAL A 94 1.09 -12.45 -2.09
N ASP A 95 0.33 -12.92 -1.11
CA ASP A 95 -0.44 -14.14 -1.25
C ASP A 95 -1.85 -13.77 -1.69
N GLU A 96 -2.31 -14.38 -2.78
CA GLU A 96 -3.73 -14.45 -3.05
C GLU A 96 -4.33 -15.36 -1.99
N VAL A 97 -5.11 -14.76 -1.10
CA VAL A 97 -5.98 -15.55 -0.25
C VAL A 97 -7.24 -15.87 -1.03
N GLU A 98 -8.03 -16.84 -0.54
CA GLU A 98 -9.37 -17.03 -1.07
C GLU A 98 -10.01 -15.66 -1.21
N TYR A 99 -10.68 -15.46 -2.34
CA TYR A 99 -11.56 -14.33 -2.58
C TYR A 99 -11.00 -13.13 -3.30
N GLY A 100 -9.95 -13.29 -4.13
CA GLY A 100 -9.37 -12.18 -4.89
C GLY A 100 -8.95 -11.02 -3.97
N GLN A 101 -8.73 -11.32 -2.69
CA GLN A 101 -8.05 -10.45 -1.77
C GLN A 101 -6.57 -10.82 -1.82
N LEU A 102 -5.74 -9.78 -1.79
CA LEU A 102 -4.31 -9.96 -1.67
C LEU A 102 -3.92 -9.64 -0.24
N VAL A 103 -3.11 -10.52 0.36
CA VAL A 103 -2.46 -10.26 1.64
C VAL A 103 -1.00 -9.97 1.37
N ILE A 104 -0.59 -8.74 1.66
CA ILE A 104 0.82 -8.37 1.67
C ILE A 104 1.37 -8.79 3.02
N ASN A 105 2.29 -9.75 3.01
CA ASN A 105 3.07 -10.12 4.19
C ASN A 105 4.40 -9.40 4.12
N TYR A 106 4.68 -8.58 5.13
CA TYR A 106 5.87 -7.74 5.16
C TYR A 106 6.41 -7.60 6.57
N PHE A 107 7.63 -7.09 6.66
CA PHE A 107 8.24 -6.66 7.90
C PHE A 107 8.65 -5.20 7.80
N ALA A 108 8.20 -4.40 8.75
CA ALA A 108 8.70 -3.05 8.99
C ALA A 108 9.13 -2.96 10.45
N ASP A 109 10.30 -2.37 10.71
CA ASP A 109 10.73 -2.08 12.08
C ASP A 109 9.75 -1.06 12.70
N PRO A 110 9.09 -1.40 13.83
CA PRO A 110 8.11 -0.53 14.46
C PRO A 110 8.72 0.57 15.33
N PHE A 111 10.03 0.53 15.63
CA PHE A 111 10.65 1.36 16.68
C PHE A 111 10.46 2.87 16.46
N ASP A 112 10.62 3.33 15.23
CA ASP A 112 10.49 4.73 14.83
C ASP A 112 9.41 4.94 13.76
N LEU A 113 8.51 3.97 13.56
CA LEU A 113 7.50 3.99 12.50
C LEU A 113 6.41 5.05 12.77
N ILE A 114 6.23 5.97 11.82
CA ILE A 114 5.07 6.87 11.73
C ILE A 114 3.95 6.17 10.95
N THR A 115 4.27 5.71 9.74
CA THR A 115 3.32 5.04 8.85
C THR A 115 4.03 4.33 7.71
N LEU A 116 3.28 3.50 6.98
CA LEU A 116 3.72 2.78 5.80
C LEU A 116 3.01 3.28 4.54
N GLU A 117 3.69 3.08 3.41
CA GLU A 117 3.16 3.29 2.07
C GLU A 117 3.51 2.10 1.18
N TYR A 118 2.59 1.69 0.32
CA TYR A 118 2.86 0.77 -0.77
C TYR A 118 2.31 1.29 -2.10
N GLN A 119 2.89 0.81 -3.19
CA GLN A 119 2.43 1.06 -4.56
C GLN A 119 2.37 -0.25 -5.33
N ILE A 120 1.37 -0.38 -6.21
CA ILE A 120 1.22 -1.48 -7.15
C ILE A 120 1.25 -0.91 -8.58
N ALA A 121 2.03 -1.54 -9.45
CA ALA A 121 2.23 -1.11 -10.82
C ALA A 121 2.12 -2.26 -11.83
N LEU A 122 1.87 -1.90 -13.09
CA LEU A 122 1.89 -2.81 -14.24
C LEU A 122 3.31 -3.10 -14.77
N ASP A 123 4.30 -2.30 -14.34
CA ASP A 123 5.70 -2.43 -14.73
C ASP A 123 6.63 -2.34 -13.51
N LYS A 124 7.82 -2.94 -13.64
CA LYS A 124 8.79 -3.07 -12.56
C LYS A 124 9.48 -1.75 -12.21
N GLU A 125 9.48 -0.80 -13.14
CA GLU A 125 10.05 0.54 -12.96
C GLU A 125 9.08 1.51 -12.24
N PHE A 126 7.83 1.09 -11.99
CA PHE A 126 6.77 1.89 -11.42
C PHE A 126 6.46 3.17 -12.22
N LYS A 127 6.46 3.07 -13.56
CA LYS A 127 6.00 4.15 -14.45
C LYS A 127 4.47 4.16 -14.59
N HIS A 128 3.82 2.99 -14.50
CA HIS A 128 2.37 2.83 -14.56
C HIS A 128 1.83 2.29 -13.23
N ILE A 129 1.72 3.18 -12.25
CA ILE A 129 1.13 2.88 -10.93
C ILE A 129 -0.39 2.83 -11.07
N ILE A 130 -0.99 1.74 -10.62
CA ILE A 130 -2.45 1.50 -10.68
C ILE A 130 -3.12 1.57 -9.31
N HIS A 131 -2.37 1.37 -8.24
CA HIS A 131 -2.87 1.48 -6.87
C HIS A 131 -1.78 1.95 -5.91
N SER A 132 -2.16 2.71 -4.90
CA SER A 132 -1.27 3.17 -3.84
C SER A 132 -2.04 3.42 -2.55
N LYS A 133 -1.44 3.10 -1.41
CA LYS A 133 -2.03 3.37 -0.09
C LYS A 133 -0.96 3.85 0.88
N VAL A 134 -1.33 4.83 1.70
CA VAL A 134 -0.57 5.34 2.84
C VAL A 134 -1.45 5.17 4.08
N GLY A 135 -0.87 4.90 5.25
CA GLY A 135 -1.65 4.81 6.48
C GLY A 135 -2.17 3.41 6.78
N PHE A 136 -1.27 2.42 6.86
CA PHE A 136 -1.60 1.05 7.29
C PHE A 136 -0.51 0.49 8.21
N ASP A 137 -0.86 -0.53 8.99
CA ASP A 137 -0.08 -1.02 10.13
C ASP A 137 0.28 -2.51 10.00
N ASN A 138 1.36 -2.90 10.70
CA ASN A 138 1.95 -4.25 10.76
C ASN A 138 1.01 -5.27 11.47
N PRO A 139 1.01 -6.59 11.15
CA PRO A 139 1.99 -7.37 10.37
C PRO A 139 1.65 -7.67 8.91
N SER A 140 0.40 -7.46 8.50
CA SER A 140 -0.08 -7.80 7.15
C SER A 140 -1.11 -6.77 6.71
N GLU A 141 -1.17 -6.55 5.40
CA GLU A 141 -2.11 -5.60 4.80
C GLU A 141 -3.01 -6.32 3.78
N TYR A 142 -4.31 -6.05 3.88
CA TYR A 142 -5.31 -6.63 3.01
C TYR A 142 -5.68 -5.66 1.90
N ILE A 143 -5.67 -6.14 0.66
CA ILE A 143 -6.09 -5.37 -0.51
C ILE A 143 -7.30 -6.06 -1.12
N ASP A 144 -8.42 -5.34 -1.13
CA ASP A 144 -9.55 -5.68 -1.97
C ASP A 144 -9.21 -5.29 -3.42
N MET A 145 -9.09 -6.29 -4.31
CA MET A 145 -8.72 -6.07 -5.71
C MET A 145 -9.72 -5.19 -6.47
N ASN A 146 -10.99 -5.16 -6.05
CA ASN A 146 -12.04 -4.37 -6.67
C ASN A 146 -11.94 -2.89 -6.29
N ASP A 147 -11.80 -2.61 -5.00
CA ASP A 147 -11.56 -1.24 -4.52
C ASP A 147 -10.26 -0.67 -5.09
N ALA A 148 -9.23 -1.52 -5.20
CA ALA A 148 -7.95 -1.19 -5.81
C ALA A 148 -7.95 -1.21 -7.35
N LYS A 149 -9.05 -1.65 -7.98
CA LYS A 149 -9.21 -1.79 -9.44
C LYS A 149 -8.07 -2.54 -10.13
N LEU A 150 -7.61 -3.62 -9.51
CA LEU A 150 -6.52 -4.43 -10.04
C LEU A 150 -7.02 -5.30 -11.20
N PRO A 151 -6.30 -5.37 -12.33
CA PRO A 151 -6.73 -6.17 -13.47
C PRO A 151 -6.60 -7.66 -13.17
N ASP A 152 -7.57 -8.47 -13.60
CA ASP A 152 -7.60 -9.91 -13.33
C ASP A 152 -6.48 -10.67 -14.05
N GLY A 153 -5.88 -11.64 -13.34
CA GLY A 153 -4.94 -12.61 -13.91
C GLY A 153 -3.65 -12.01 -14.48
N LYS A 154 -3.30 -10.76 -14.13
CA LYS A 154 -2.15 -10.02 -14.65
C LYS A 154 -0.94 -10.13 -13.72
N LEU A 155 0.23 -10.05 -14.31
CA LEU A 155 1.47 -9.88 -13.57
C LEU A 155 1.58 -8.42 -13.11
N LEU A 156 1.82 -8.22 -11.82
CA LEU A 156 1.89 -6.93 -11.15
C LEU A 156 3.15 -6.84 -10.28
N TYR A 157 3.52 -5.63 -9.93
CA TYR A 157 4.70 -5.33 -9.14
C TYR A 157 4.33 -4.49 -7.92
N ILE A 158 4.83 -4.84 -6.74
CA ILE A 158 4.64 -4.10 -5.51
C ILE A 158 5.97 -3.64 -4.92
N ARG A 159 5.97 -2.45 -4.32
CA ARG A 159 7.05 -1.94 -3.47
C ARG A 159 6.47 -1.19 -2.28
N MET A 160 7.23 -1.13 -1.20
CA MET A 160 6.81 -0.49 0.05
C MET A 160 7.88 0.47 0.56
N ARG A 161 7.49 1.49 1.31
CA ARG A 161 8.40 2.37 2.06
C ARG A 161 7.77 2.74 3.39
N ARG A 162 8.59 3.19 4.33
CA ARG A 162 8.12 3.62 5.65
C ARG A 162 8.53 5.06 5.93
N TYR A 163 7.70 5.71 6.73
CA TYR A 163 7.92 7.05 7.25
C TYR A 163 8.37 6.87 8.69
N CYS A 164 9.53 7.40 9.04
CA CYS A 164 10.16 7.24 10.34
C CYS A 164 10.26 8.58 11.07
N LYS A 165 10.06 8.56 12.40
CA LYS A 165 10.36 9.68 13.29
C LYS A 165 11.66 9.41 14.03
N SER A 166 12.77 9.49 13.33
CA SER A 166 14.09 9.22 13.91
C SER A 166 14.62 10.45 14.63
N LYS A 167 14.70 10.39 15.97
CA LYS A 167 15.21 11.46 16.83
C LYS A 167 14.52 12.82 16.60
N GLY A 168 13.23 12.84 16.29
CA GLY A 168 12.46 14.07 16.07
C GLY A 168 12.63 14.73 14.69
N ILE A 169 13.24 14.03 13.73
CA ILE A 169 13.20 14.38 12.30
C ILE A 169 12.32 13.33 11.61
N ASP A 170 11.41 13.79 10.76
CA ASP A 170 10.62 12.91 9.90
C ASP A 170 11.44 12.57 8.65
N VAL A 171 11.73 11.28 8.45
CA VAL A 171 12.50 10.77 7.31
C VAL A 171 11.71 9.67 6.61
N ILE A 172 11.81 9.62 5.29
CA ILE A 172 11.15 8.59 4.48
C ILE A 172 12.23 7.62 4.02
N SER A 173 11.99 6.32 4.17
CA SER A 173 12.90 5.30 3.65
C SER A 173 12.95 5.37 2.12
N VAL A 174 14.03 4.82 1.55
CA VAL A 174 13.97 4.37 0.16
C VAL A 174 12.87 3.32 -0.01
N TRP A 175 12.49 3.05 -1.26
CA TRP A 175 11.61 1.94 -1.56
C TRP A 175 12.29 0.59 -1.27
N SER A 176 11.51 -0.38 -0.83
CA SER A 176 11.90 -1.78 -0.73
C SER A 176 12.28 -2.34 -2.10
N ASP A 177 12.89 -3.52 -2.08
CA ASP A 177 12.96 -4.36 -3.27
C ASP A 177 11.57 -4.56 -3.87
N VAL A 178 11.54 -4.67 -5.20
CA VAL A 178 10.31 -4.89 -5.95
C VAL A 178 9.96 -6.38 -5.92
N LEU A 179 8.77 -6.68 -5.42
CA LEU A 179 8.20 -8.03 -5.49
C LEU A 179 7.24 -8.13 -6.66
N GLU A 180 7.34 -9.22 -7.41
CA GLU A 180 6.44 -9.58 -8.50
C GLU A 180 5.36 -10.55 -7.98
N PHE A 181 4.11 -10.33 -8.37
CA PHE A 181 3.00 -11.23 -8.04
C PHE A 181 1.97 -11.25 -9.16
N LYS A 182 1.16 -12.31 -9.22
CA LYS A 182 0.05 -12.41 -10.17
C LYS A 182 -1.25 -12.08 -9.43
N SER A 183 -2.08 -11.20 -10.00
CA SER A 183 -3.42 -10.95 -9.48
C SER A 183 -4.35 -12.15 -9.75
N GLY A 184 -5.30 -12.35 -8.84
CA GLY A 184 -6.34 -13.37 -8.96
C GLY A 184 -7.36 -13.08 -10.05
N GLU A 185 -8.38 -13.93 -10.15
CA GLU A 185 -9.58 -13.69 -10.96
C GLU A 185 -10.72 -13.27 -10.03
N TRP A 186 -11.18 -12.01 -10.13
CA TRP A 186 -12.27 -11.51 -9.30
C TRP A 186 -13.65 -11.92 -9.85
N LYS A 187 -14.61 -12.13 -8.93
CA LYS A 187 -16.02 -12.29 -9.25
C LYS A 187 -16.82 -11.15 -8.64
N ASP A 188 -17.27 -10.22 -9.48
CA ASP A 188 -18.05 -9.07 -9.04
C ASP A 188 -19.29 -9.50 -8.22
N PRO A 189 -19.40 -9.09 -6.95
CA PRO A 189 -20.55 -9.43 -6.13
C PRO A 189 -21.79 -8.72 -6.69
N LEU A 190 -22.83 -9.51 -6.94
CA LEU A 190 -24.08 -9.04 -7.48
C LEU A 190 -24.99 -8.52 -6.37
N GLU A 191 -25.78 -7.51 -6.71
CA GLU A 191 -26.90 -7.12 -5.85
C GLU A 191 -27.96 -8.22 -5.85
N CYS A 192 -28.37 -8.60 -4.65
CA CYS A 192 -29.35 -9.66 -4.44
C CYS A 192 -30.26 -9.33 -3.26
N TYR A 193 -31.44 -9.94 -3.29
CA TYR A 193 -32.37 -9.93 -2.17
C TYR A 193 -32.27 -11.24 -1.41
N TRP A 194 -32.06 -11.17 -0.10
CA TRP A 194 -31.98 -12.34 0.78
C TRP A 194 -33.24 -12.47 1.62
N LEU A 195 -33.74 -13.68 1.74
CA LEU A 195 -34.67 -14.04 2.81
C LEU A 195 -34.03 -15.06 3.74
N ALA A 196 -34.25 -14.85 5.03
CA ALA A 196 -33.78 -15.79 6.04
C ALA A 196 -34.54 -17.11 5.91
N GLN A 197 -33.96 -18.17 6.44
CA GLN A 197 -34.67 -19.45 6.52
C GLN A 197 -35.99 -19.29 7.29
N ASP A 198 -37.02 -19.98 6.80
CA ASP A 198 -38.39 -19.97 7.35
C ASP A 198 -39.13 -18.61 7.26
N ASP A 199 -38.62 -17.64 6.48
CA ASP A 199 -39.41 -16.46 6.09
C ASP A 199 -40.39 -16.81 4.96
N ASP A 200 -41.59 -16.20 4.98
CA ASP A 200 -42.62 -16.40 3.96
C ASP A 200 -42.14 -15.95 2.56
N THR A 201 -42.19 -16.87 1.60
CA THR A 201 -41.86 -16.62 0.19
C THR A 201 -43.05 -16.02 -0.57
N GLY A 202 -43.31 -14.73 -0.34
CA GLY A 202 -44.37 -13.97 -1.01
C GLY A 202 -43.88 -12.96 -2.06
N PRO A 203 -44.77 -12.07 -2.57
CA PRO A 203 -44.42 -10.93 -3.46
C PRO A 203 -43.33 -10.01 -2.90
N VAL A 204 -43.02 -10.16 -1.61
CA VAL A 204 -42.03 -9.39 -0.89
C VAL A 204 -40.60 -9.61 -1.41
N MET A 205 -40.33 -10.76 -2.03
CA MET A 205 -39.09 -11.02 -2.79
C MET A 205 -39.00 -10.22 -4.10
N CYS A 206 -40.13 -9.97 -4.76
CA CYS A 206 -40.20 -9.18 -5.99
C CYS A 206 -40.12 -7.67 -5.71
N ASN A 207 -40.87 -7.19 -4.72
CA ASN A 207 -41.15 -5.76 -4.59
C ASN A 207 -40.29 -5.02 -3.55
N GLY A 208 -39.44 -5.69 -2.78
CA GLY A 208 -38.55 -5.01 -1.81
C GLY A 208 -39.27 -4.02 -0.88
N GLY A 209 -40.60 -4.17 -0.72
CA GLY A 209 -41.50 -3.14 -0.19
C GLY A 209 -41.30 -2.84 1.30
N ARG A 210 -40.46 -3.63 1.96
CA ARG A 210 -39.82 -3.27 3.23
C ARG A 210 -38.38 -2.87 2.89
N GLY A 211 -38.18 -1.57 2.70
CA GLY A 211 -36.97 -1.00 2.14
C GLY A 211 -35.68 -1.43 2.84
N TYR A 212 -34.58 -1.42 2.07
CA TYR A 212 -33.17 -1.56 2.47
C TYR A 212 -32.75 -2.82 3.26
N SER A 213 -33.65 -3.46 4.01
CA SER A 213 -33.26 -4.43 5.03
C SER A 213 -32.95 -5.82 4.47
N TRP A 214 -33.38 -6.09 3.22
CA TRP A 214 -33.16 -7.37 2.54
C TRP A 214 -32.23 -7.28 1.32
N LYS A 215 -31.79 -6.08 0.94
CA LYS A 215 -30.86 -5.89 -0.19
C LYS A 215 -29.44 -6.05 0.33
N THR A 216 -28.73 -7.04 -0.18
CA THR A 216 -27.33 -7.28 0.17
C THR A 216 -26.54 -7.62 -1.09
N ARG A 217 -25.22 -7.71 -0.94
CA ARG A 217 -24.31 -8.11 -2.01
C ARG A 217 -23.89 -9.54 -1.77
N ALA A 218 -24.02 -10.37 -2.79
CA ALA A 218 -23.58 -11.75 -2.76
C ALA A 218 -23.05 -12.15 -4.12
N THR A 219 -22.25 -13.19 -4.13
CA THR A 219 -21.59 -13.75 -5.30
C THR A 219 -21.84 -15.25 -5.31
N TYR A 220 -21.43 -15.93 -6.37
CA TYR A 220 -21.57 -17.37 -6.49
C TYR A 220 -20.38 -17.99 -7.24
N ASP A 221 -20.14 -19.26 -6.97
CA ASP A 221 -18.99 -20.01 -7.47
C ASP A 221 -19.06 -20.40 -8.96
N THR A 222 -20.17 -20.15 -9.64
CA THR A 222 -20.36 -20.43 -11.08
C THR A 222 -20.44 -19.15 -11.93
N PRO A 223 -20.41 -19.22 -13.29
CA PRO A 223 -20.58 -18.04 -14.14
C PRO A 223 -22.00 -17.47 -14.20
N VAL A 224 -23.01 -18.31 -13.91
CA VAL A 224 -24.43 -17.93 -13.80
C VAL A 224 -25.09 -18.72 -12.68
N PRO A 225 -26.05 -18.14 -11.92
CA PRO A 225 -26.63 -18.80 -10.76
C PRO A 225 -27.51 -19.97 -11.22
N LYS A 226 -27.13 -21.18 -10.80
CA LYS A 226 -27.81 -22.44 -11.14
C LYS A 226 -27.79 -23.41 -9.96
N LYS A 227 -28.62 -24.45 -10.03
CA LYS A 227 -28.61 -25.55 -9.05
C LYS A 227 -27.20 -26.09 -8.83
N GLY A 228 -26.82 -26.24 -7.57
CA GLY A 228 -25.49 -26.63 -7.12
C GLY A 228 -24.46 -25.50 -7.05
N SER A 229 -24.81 -24.25 -7.38
CA SER A 229 -23.90 -23.12 -7.15
C SER A 229 -23.94 -22.72 -5.68
N THR A 230 -22.78 -22.47 -5.09
CA THR A 230 -22.64 -21.99 -3.71
C THR A 230 -22.83 -20.49 -3.66
N ILE A 231 -23.71 -20.00 -2.78
CA ILE A 231 -23.83 -18.58 -2.47
C ILE A 231 -22.72 -18.18 -1.52
N LEU A 232 -22.01 -17.14 -1.90
CA LEU A 232 -20.86 -16.63 -1.19
C LEU A 232 -21.13 -15.20 -0.71
N LEU A 233 -20.60 -14.86 0.46
CA LEU A 233 -20.59 -13.50 1.01
C LEU A 233 -19.69 -12.57 0.17
N PRO A 234 -19.65 -11.25 0.40
CA PRO A 234 -18.68 -10.38 -0.29
C PRO A 234 -17.22 -10.79 -0.08
N ASN A 235 -16.89 -11.37 1.08
CA ASN A 235 -15.59 -11.96 1.37
C ASN A 235 -15.50 -13.42 0.87
N LEU A 236 -16.11 -13.73 -0.29
CA LEU A 236 -16.54 -15.01 -0.89
C LEU A 236 -16.59 -16.33 -0.06
N VAL A 237 -16.65 -16.30 1.27
CA VAL A 237 -16.97 -17.49 2.10
C VAL A 237 -18.41 -17.93 1.86
N PRO A 238 -18.73 -19.24 1.99
CA PRO A 238 -20.10 -19.70 1.91
C PRO A 238 -21.02 -18.92 2.85
N ALA A 239 -22.19 -18.52 2.36
CA ALA A 239 -23.19 -17.73 3.08
C ALA A 239 -23.93 -18.54 4.16
N LEU A 240 -23.16 -19.31 4.94
CA LEU A 240 -23.61 -20.06 6.10
C LEU A 240 -23.89 -19.11 7.25
N LYS A 241 -24.84 -19.50 8.11
CA LYS A 241 -25.25 -18.72 9.29
C LYS A 241 -24.06 -18.24 10.14
N GLU A 242 -23.10 -19.12 10.42
CA GLU A 242 -21.92 -18.77 11.25
C GLU A 242 -21.01 -17.76 10.56
N ASN A 243 -20.88 -17.83 9.23
CA ASN A 243 -20.12 -16.88 8.43
C ASN A 243 -20.83 -15.53 8.33
N ILE A 244 -22.16 -15.52 8.12
CA ILE A 244 -22.97 -14.30 8.15
C ILE A 244 -22.81 -13.60 9.50
N ARG A 245 -22.92 -14.35 10.61
CA ARG A 245 -22.77 -13.83 11.97
C ARG A 245 -21.39 -13.21 12.20
N LYS A 246 -20.34 -13.80 11.63
CA LYS A 246 -18.95 -13.37 11.83
C LYS A 246 -18.56 -12.20 10.93
N PHE A 247 -19.00 -12.19 9.67
CA PHE A 247 -18.46 -11.31 8.63
C PHE A 247 -19.43 -10.23 8.15
N LEU A 248 -20.74 -10.38 8.35
CA LEU A 248 -21.74 -9.36 8.03
C LEU A 248 -22.30 -8.73 9.31
N ILE A 249 -21.53 -7.81 9.90
CA ILE A 249 -21.87 -7.15 11.17
C ILE A 249 -23.23 -6.42 11.07
N ASP A 250 -23.52 -5.82 9.91
CA ASP A 250 -24.75 -5.05 9.70
C ASP A 250 -25.94 -5.90 9.22
N ALA A 251 -25.77 -7.22 9.03
CA ALA A 251 -26.89 -8.08 8.68
C ALA A 251 -27.94 -8.12 9.79
N GLU A 252 -29.23 -8.13 9.42
CA GLU A 252 -30.32 -8.33 10.37
C GLU A 252 -30.11 -9.63 11.17
N ASP A 253 -30.50 -9.63 12.44
CA ASP A 253 -30.31 -10.77 13.35
C ASP A 253 -30.95 -12.06 12.85
N LYS A 254 -32.02 -11.96 12.05
CA LYS A 254 -32.65 -13.14 11.43
C LYS A 254 -31.69 -13.93 10.54
N TYR A 255 -30.80 -13.26 9.79
CA TYR A 255 -29.81 -13.94 8.96
C TYR A 255 -28.69 -14.57 9.81
N LYS A 256 -28.33 -13.92 10.92
CA LYS A 256 -27.33 -14.42 11.88
C LYS A 256 -27.83 -15.60 12.73
N THR A 257 -29.15 -15.73 12.90
CA THR A 257 -29.78 -16.78 13.73
C THR A 257 -30.36 -17.93 12.93
N ARG A 258 -30.99 -17.65 11.78
CA ARG A 258 -31.65 -18.65 10.94
C ARG A 258 -30.86 -19.01 9.68
N GLY A 259 -29.97 -18.14 9.22
CA GLY A 259 -29.21 -18.33 7.97
C GLY A 259 -30.00 -17.90 6.73
N LEU A 260 -29.35 -18.00 5.56
CA LEU A 260 -29.94 -17.72 4.26
C LEU A 260 -30.85 -18.87 3.82
N GLY A 261 -32.11 -18.59 3.50
CA GLY A 261 -33.05 -19.58 2.97
C GLY A 261 -33.33 -19.40 1.48
N TYR A 262 -33.36 -18.16 1.00
CA TYR A 262 -33.66 -17.85 -0.38
C TYR A 262 -32.90 -16.62 -0.87
N ILE A 263 -32.58 -16.61 -2.17
CA ILE A 263 -31.90 -15.49 -2.83
C ILE A 263 -32.54 -15.19 -4.18
N ARG A 264 -32.54 -13.91 -4.58
CA ARG A 264 -32.90 -13.43 -5.92
C ARG A 264 -31.84 -12.46 -6.41
N PHE A 265 -31.35 -12.63 -7.64
CA PHE A 265 -30.32 -11.77 -8.22
C PHE A 265 -30.93 -10.66 -9.07
N VAL A 266 -30.71 -9.41 -8.68
CA VAL A 266 -31.42 -8.25 -9.26
C VAL A 266 -31.12 -8.07 -10.75
N ASN A 267 -29.87 -8.28 -11.16
CA ASN A 267 -29.40 -7.93 -12.51
C ASN A 267 -29.16 -9.13 -13.44
N VAL A 268 -29.31 -10.37 -12.94
CA VAL A 268 -28.99 -11.58 -13.71
C VAL A 268 -30.22 -12.42 -13.95
N THR A 269 -31.00 -12.67 -12.90
CA THR A 269 -32.24 -13.45 -12.97
C THR A 269 -33.31 -12.80 -12.09
N PRO A 270 -33.81 -11.61 -12.48
CA PRO A 270 -34.73 -10.83 -11.66
C PRO A 270 -36.04 -11.55 -11.35
N ASP A 271 -36.42 -12.54 -12.17
CA ASP A 271 -37.69 -13.28 -12.06
C ASP A 271 -37.51 -14.71 -11.47
N ILE A 272 -36.30 -15.04 -10.97
CA ILE A 272 -36.02 -16.35 -10.38
C ILE A 272 -35.65 -16.21 -8.91
N ILE A 273 -36.35 -16.94 -8.05
CA ILE A 273 -35.98 -17.14 -6.66
C ILE A 273 -35.30 -18.50 -6.53
N TYR A 274 -34.15 -18.52 -5.89
CA TYR A 274 -33.37 -19.73 -5.61
C TYR A 274 -33.56 -20.12 -4.15
N SER A 275 -33.90 -21.37 -3.88
CA SER A 275 -33.84 -21.93 -2.52
C SER A 275 -32.43 -22.36 -2.19
N ILE A 276 -31.99 -22.08 -0.97
CA ILE A 276 -30.62 -22.32 -0.52
C ILE A 276 -30.62 -23.42 0.53
N LYS A 277 -29.76 -24.41 0.32
CA LYS A 277 -29.52 -25.49 1.28
C LYS A 277 -28.79 -24.94 2.50
N ARG A 278 -29.39 -25.12 3.67
CA ARG A 278 -28.93 -24.56 4.96
C ARG A 278 -27.46 -24.84 5.28
N ASP A 279 -27.02 -26.07 5.04
CA ASP A 279 -25.74 -26.56 5.54
C ASP A 279 -24.59 -26.33 4.57
N THR A 280 -24.88 -26.00 3.31
CA THR A 280 -23.86 -25.82 2.26
C THR A 280 -23.89 -24.45 1.61
N ALA A 281 -24.95 -23.65 1.83
CA ALA A 281 -25.22 -22.41 1.11
C ALA A 281 -25.38 -22.60 -0.41
N GLU A 282 -25.60 -23.85 -0.87
CA GLU A 282 -25.80 -24.16 -2.28
C GLU A 282 -27.25 -23.93 -2.73
N ILE A 283 -27.43 -23.53 -3.99
CA ILE A 283 -28.73 -23.49 -4.64
C ILE A 283 -29.27 -24.92 -4.78
N GLU A 284 -30.38 -25.21 -4.12
CA GLU A 284 -31.05 -26.50 -4.14
C GLU A 284 -32.11 -26.59 -5.26
N ASP A 285 -32.90 -25.53 -5.41
CA ASP A 285 -34.00 -25.47 -6.36
C ASP A 285 -34.30 -24.02 -6.81
N THR A 286 -35.16 -23.90 -7.82
CA THR A 286 -35.54 -22.61 -8.41
C THR A 286 -37.05 -22.50 -8.56
N LYS A 287 -37.57 -21.30 -8.32
CA LYS A 287 -38.97 -20.94 -8.54
C LYS A 287 -39.04 -19.69 -9.40
N GLU A 288 -39.68 -19.80 -10.56
CA GLU A 288 -40.07 -18.64 -11.36
C GLU A 288 -41.15 -17.84 -10.63
N VAL A 289 -40.99 -16.53 -10.61
CA VAL A 289 -41.94 -15.59 -10.03
C VAL A 289 -42.14 -14.43 -10.99
N ASP A 290 -43.40 -14.07 -11.23
CA ASP A 290 -43.71 -12.87 -11.96
C ASP A 290 -43.46 -11.65 -11.06
N CYS A 291 -42.36 -10.96 -11.29
CA CYS A 291 -42.03 -9.70 -10.62
C CYS A 291 -42.37 -8.47 -11.48
N THR A 292 -43.13 -8.64 -12.58
CA THR A 292 -43.48 -7.56 -13.53
C THR A 292 -44.74 -6.77 -13.17
N SER A 293 -45.59 -7.30 -12.28
CA SER A 293 -46.77 -6.61 -11.79
C SER A 293 -46.41 -5.61 -10.68
N THR A 294 -46.27 -4.34 -11.07
CA THR A 294 -46.30 -3.16 -10.19
C THR A 294 -47.73 -2.77 -9.86
#